data_AF-A0A7S0WAX1-F1
#
_entry.id   AF-A0A7S0WAX1-F1
#
_cell.length_a   1.000
_cell.length_b   1.000
_cell.length_c   1.000
_cell.angle_alpha   90.00
_cell.angle_beta   90.00
_cell.angle_gamma   90.00
#
_symmetry.space_group_name_H-M   'P 1'
#
loop_
_entity.id
_entity.type
_entity.pdbx_description
1 polymer ?
#
loop_
_entity_poly.entity_id
_entity_poly.type
_entity_poly.pdbx_seq_one_letter_code
_entity_poly.pdbx_strand_id
1 'polypeptide(L)'
;CTHGFGEILAGMQAAACDAIFDVLPGDSVMDPFMGGGTTLIVGQTKGRRAIGVDVSPLSCFVSTHRNWRASLASLDALSALVSDAADMAKTGEFSAPPLAESSDDDGVVASEDS
;
A
#
# COMPACT_ATOMS: atom_id res chain seq x y z
N CYS A 1 0.89 -17.44 17.72
CA CYS A 1 0.37 -18.73 17.22
C CYS A 1 -0.96 -18.50 16.50
N THR A 2 -0.90 -18.30 15.19
CA THR A 2 -2.04 -18.42 14.28
C THR A 2 -1.73 -19.58 13.35
N HIS A 3 -2.65 -20.53 13.23
CA HIS A 3 -2.43 -21.81 12.58
C HIS A 3 -2.47 -21.66 11.04
N GLY A 4 -1.31 -21.68 10.38
CA GLY A 4 -1.04 -22.37 9.10
C GLY A 4 -1.88 -22.12 7.83
N PHE A 5 -2.89 -21.24 7.84
CA PHE A 5 -3.68 -20.91 6.66
C PHE A 5 -3.13 -19.66 5.97
N GLY A 6 -2.17 -19.84 5.06
CA GLY A 6 -1.78 -18.79 4.11
C GLY A 6 -0.35 -18.28 4.20
N GLU A 7 0.64 -19.14 4.42
CA GLU A 7 1.98 -18.80 3.93
C GLU A 7 1.90 -18.63 2.41
N ILE A 8 2.20 -17.44 1.91
CA ILE A 8 2.47 -17.23 0.48
C ILE A 8 3.80 -17.93 0.20
N LEU A 9 3.72 -19.24 -0.07
CA LEU A 9 4.85 -20.15 -0.26
C LEU A 9 5.74 -19.82 -1.47
N ALA A 10 5.33 -18.84 -2.29
CA ALA A 10 6.05 -18.39 -3.48
C ALA A 10 6.22 -16.86 -3.48
N GLY A 11 6.79 -16.31 -2.40
CA GLY A 11 7.14 -14.89 -2.33
C GLY A 11 8.45 -14.59 -3.07
N MET A 12 8.42 -13.62 -4.00
CA MET A 12 9.65 -13.06 -4.57
C MET A 12 10.46 -12.36 -3.47
N GLN A 13 11.78 -12.60 -3.45
CA GLN A 13 12.69 -11.87 -2.56
C GLN A 13 12.79 -10.40 -2.99
N ALA A 14 12.55 -9.48 -2.06
CA ALA A 14 12.55 -8.04 -2.35
C ALA A 14 13.88 -7.57 -2.94
N ALA A 15 15.03 -8.07 -2.46
CA ALA A 15 16.35 -7.70 -2.98
C ALA A 15 16.56 -8.16 -4.43
N ALA A 16 16.03 -9.33 -4.82
CA ALA A 16 16.12 -9.80 -6.20
C ALA A 16 15.24 -8.94 -7.12
N CYS A 17 14.02 -8.61 -6.67
CA CYS A 17 13.13 -7.70 -7.36
C CYS A 17 13.78 -6.32 -7.55
N ASP A 18 14.40 -5.80 -6.50
CA ASP A 18 15.09 -4.51 -6.49
C ASP A 18 16.19 -4.47 -7.56
N ALA A 19 17.06 -5.48 -7.60
CA ALA A 19 18.10 -5.60 -8.62
C ALA A 19 17.53 -5.75 -10.04
N ILE A 20 16.40 -6.44 -10.22
CA ILE A 20 15.73 -6.54 -11.53
C ILE A 20 15.25 -5.17 -12.00
N PHE A 21 14.66 -4.36 -11.12
CA PHE A 21 14.20 -3.02 -11.45
C PHE A 21 15.34 -2.07 -11.86
N ASP A 22 16.57 -2.27 -11.37
CA ASP A 22 17.72 -1.44 -11.74
C ASP A 22 18.19 -1.65 -13.18
N VAL A 23 17.93 -2.84 -13.74
CA VAL A 23 18.33 -3.20 -15.11
C VAL A 23 17.17 -3.16 -16.09
N LEU A 24 15.93 -3.05 -15.61
CA LEU A 24 14.74 -3.01 -16.47
C LEU A 24 14.59 -1.64 -17.14
N PRO A 25 14.49 -1.57 -18.48
CA PRO A 25 14.25 -0.31 -19.18
C PRO A 25 12.80 0.15 -19.03
N GLY A 26 12.59 1.47 -19.08
CA GLY A 26 11.27 2.11 -19.05
C GLY A 26 10.73 2.38 -17.65
N ASP A 27 9.59 3.08 -17.57
CA ASP A 27 9.04 3.60 -16.32
C ASP A 27 7.89 2.77 -15.74
N SER A 28 7.47 1.72 -16.44
CA SER A 28 6.34 0.88 -16.06
C SER A 28 6.61 -0.61 -16.17
N VAL A 29 6.10 -1.40 -15.21
CA VAL A 29 6.22 -2.85 -15.15
C VAL A 29 4.85 -3.49 -14.98
N MET A 30 4.62 -4.60 -15.69
CA MET A 30 3.43 -5.44 -15.53
C MET A 30 3.84 -6.80 -14.97
N ASP A 31 3.24 -7.20 -13.85
CA ASP A 31 3.43 -8.51 -13.22
C ASP A 31 2.14 -9.34 -13.34
N PRO A 32 2.08 -10.34 -14.24
CA PRO A 32 0.90 -11.17 -14.44
C PRO A 32 0.67 -12.23 -13.35
N PHE A 33 1.59 -12.35 -12.39
CA PHE A 33 1.50 -13.30 -11.27
C PHE A 33 1.94 -12.64 -9.95
N MET A 34 1.33 -11.49 -9.65
CA MET A 34 1.84 -10.62 -8.58
C MET A 34 1.88 -11.25 -7.19
N GLY A 35 1.04 -12.27 -6.92
CA GLY A 35 0.98 -12.95 -5.63
C GLY A 35 0.82 -11.96 -4.48
N GLY A 36 1.78 -11.95 -3.56
CA GLY A 36 1.81 -11.02 -2.42
C GLY A 36 2.16 -9.57 -2.78
N GLY A 37 2.43 -9.23 -4.04
CA GLY A 37 2.64 -7.86 -4.49
C GLY A 37 4.05 -7.29 -4.29
N THR A 38 5.09 -8.13 -4.15
CA THR A 38 6.48 -7.65 -3.96
C THR A 38 6.92 -6.73 -5.11
N THR A 39 6.61 -7.09 -6.35
CA THR A 39 6.91 -6.28 -7.55
C THR A 39 6.27 -4.90 -7.48
N LEU A 40 5.04 -4.81 -6.97
CA LEU A 40 4.31 -3.55 -6.84
C LEU A 40 4.95 -2.63 -5.81
N ILE A 41 5.29 -3.19 -4.63
CA ILE A 41 5.92 -2.44 -3.54
C ILE A 41 7.29 -1.91 -4.01
N VAL A 42 8.13 -2.77 -4.59
CA VAL A 42 9.47 -2.36 -5.04
C VAL A 42 9.37 -1.31 -6.14
N GLY A 43 8.50 -1.50 -7.12
CA GLY A 43 8.22 -0.50 -8.15
C GLY A 43 7.81 0.84 -7.54
N GLN A 44 6.89 0.83 -6.58
CA GLN A 44 6.45 2.01 -5.85
C GLN A 44 7.59 2.69 -5.08
N THR A 45 8.46 1.94 -4.40
CA THR A 45 9.63 2.49 -3.69
C THR A 45 10.65 3.12 -4.62
N LYS A 46 10.75 2.63 -5.87
CA LYS A 46 11.64 3.16 -6.91
C LYS A 46 10.99 4.25 -7.77
N GLY A 47 9.77 4.66 -7.46
CA GLY A 47 9.04 5.67 -8.23
C GLY A 47 8.62 5.20 -9.64
N ARG A 48 8.57 3.89 -9.87
CA ARG A 48 8.13 3.26 -11.12
C ARG A 48 6.65 2.90 -11.03
N ARG A 49 5.94 2.93 -12.15
CA ARG A 49 4.56 2.44 -12.22
C ARG A 49 4.56 0.91 -12.29
N ALA A 50 3.91 0.24 -11.35
CA ALA A 50 3.82 -1.22 -11.35
C ALA A 50 2.35 -1.62 -11.36
N ILE A 51 1.97 -2.51 -12.28
CA ILE A 51 0.61 -3.05 -12.42
C ILE A 51 0.70 -4.55 -12.19
N GLY A 52 -0.18 -5.09 -11.35
CA GLY A 52 -0.17 -6.49 -10.96
C GLY A 52 -1.52 -7.13 -11.23
N VAL A 53 -1.49 -8.34 -11.78
CA VAL A 53 -2.67 -9.20 -11.95
C VAL A 53 -2.38 -10.54 -11.28
N ASP A 54 -3.40 -11.11 -10.68
CA ASP A 54 -3.36 -12.48 -10.17
C ASP A 54 -4.75 -13.11 -10.36
N VAL A 55 -4.79 -14.42 -10.57
CA VAL A 55 -6.04 -15.17 -10.66
C VAL A 55 -6.67 -15.38 -9.28
N SER A 56 -5.86 -15.37 -8.24
CA SER A 56 -6.28 -15.56 -6.85
C SER A 56 -6.85 -14.26 -6.28
N PRO A 57 -8.15 -14.21 -5.92
CA PRO A 57 -8.71 -13.04 -5.26
C PRO A 57 -8.05 -12.73 -3.92
N LEU A 58 -7.52 -13.76 -3.23
CA LEU A 58 -6.77 -13.59 -1.99
C LEU A 58 -5.42 -12.89 -2.22
N SER A 59 -4.71 -13.26 -3.29
CA SER A 59 -3.47 -12.58 -3.69
C SER A 59 -3.75 -11.10 -4.00
N CYS A 60 -4.80 -10.82 -4.77
CA CYS A 60 -5.25 -9.46 -5.04
C CYS A 60 -5.56 -8.70 -3.75
N PHE A 61 -6.36 -9.26 -2.86
CA PHE A 61 -6.70 -8.64 -1.58
C PHE A 61 -5.45 -8.32 -0.74
N VAL A 62 -4.56 -9.30 -0.55
CA VAL A 62 -3.32 -9.10 0.22
C VAL A 62 -2.43 -8.06 -0.44
N SER A 63 -2.26 -8.12 -1.77
CA SER A 63 -1.45 -7.18 -2.53
C SER A 63 -1.99 -5.75 -2.38
N THR A 64 -3.30 -5.53 -2.54
CA THR A 64 -3.94 -4.22 -2.35
C THR A 64 -3.68 -3.66 -0.96
N HIS A 65 -3.86 -4.47 0.10
CA HIS A 65 -3.64 -4.00 1.48
C HIS A 65 -2.17 -3.71 1.77
N ARG A 66 -1.24 -4.49 1.20
CA ARG A 66 0.19 -4.25 1.36
C ARG A 66 0.70 -3.02 0.59
N ASN A 67 0.02 -2.67 -0.50
CA ASN A 67 0.34 -1.50 -1.32
C ASN A 67 -0.48 -0.25 -0.93
N TRP A 68 -1.30 -0.34 0.12
CA TRP A 68 -2.10 0.78 0.60
C TRP A 68 -1.22 1.97 0.99
N ARG A 69 -1.61 3.16 0.55
CA ARG A 69 -1.00 4.43 0.93
C ARG A 69 -2.06 5.36 1.45
N ALA A 70 -1.76 6.03 2.56
CA ALA A 70 -2.53 7.17 3.00
C ALA A 70 -2.40 8.30 1.98
N SER A 71 -3.52 8.95 1.66
CA SER A 71 -3.48 10.23 0.94
C SER A 71 -2.84 11.31 1.81
N LEU A 72 -2.31 12.37 1.20
CA LEU A 72 -1.79 13.51 1.96
C LEU A 72 -2.88 14.13 2.86
N ALA A 73 -4.12 14.22 2.35
CA ALA A 73 -5.27 14.68 3.14
C ALA A 73 -5.55 13.79 4.36
N SER A 74 -5.44 12.46 4.19
CA SER A 74 -5.59 11.50 5.29
C SER A 74 -4.47 11.66 6.33
N LEU A 75 -3.24 11.94 5.89
CA LEU A 75 -2.12 12.20 6.79
C LEU A 75 -2.30 13.53 7.55
N ASP A 76 -2.75 14.59 6.87
CA ASP A 76 -3.05 15.88 7.50
C ASP A 76 -4.16 15.72 8.55
N ALA A 77 -5.24 15.02 8.22
CA ALA A 77 -6.33 14.73 9.13
C ALA A 77 -5.85 13.90 10.35
N LEU A 78 -5.02 12.88 10.13
CA LEU A 78 -4.41 12.10 11.22
C LEU A 78 -3.50 12.97 12.10
N SER A 79 -2.71 13.87 11.52
CA SER A 79 -1.82 14.76 12.27
C SER A 79 -2.58 15.74 13.16
N ALA A 80 -3.71 16.27 12.66
CA ALA A 80 -4.61 17.12 13.42
C ALA A 80 -5.24 16.33 14.58
N LEU A 81 -5.77 15.13 14.30
CA LEU A 81 -6.33 14.23 15.30
C LEU A 81 -5.36 13.90 16.43
N VAL A 82 -4.10 13.60 16.09
CA VAL A 82 -3.05 13.29 17.06
C VAL A 82 -2.71 14.52 17.90
N SER A 83 -2.70 15.71 17.30
CA SER A 83 -2.45 16.97 18.02
C SER A 83 -3.57 17.28 19.02
N ASP A 84 -4.83 17.16 18.58
CA ASP A 84 -6.01 17.33 19.44
C ASP A 84 -6.01 16.32 20.59
N ALA A 85 -5.77 15.04 20.29
CA ALA A 85 -5.67 13.99 21.30
C ALA A 85 -4.54 14.24 22.30
N ALA A 86 -3.40 14.77 21.85
CA ALA A 86 -2.28 15.13 22.71
C ALA A 86 -2.60 16.32 23.63
N ASP A 87 -3.41 17.28 23.18
CA ASP A 87 -3.87 18.39 24.01
C ASP A 87 -4.95 17.95 25.01
N MET A 88 -5.88 17.09 24.59
CA MET A 88 -6.87 16.47 25.47
C MET A 88 -6.22 15.60 26.56
N ALA A 89 -5.13 14.90 26.24
CA ALA A 89 -4.35 14.16 27.22
C ALA A 89 -3.71 15.06 28.30
N LYS A 90 -3.42 16.34 27.98
CA LYS A 90 -2.91 17.31 28.96
C LYS A 90 -4.02 17.87 29.87
N THR A 91 -5.26 17.94 29.37
CA THR A 91 -6.40 18.50 30.11
C THR A 91 -7.21 17.44 30.89
N GLY A 92 -7.04 16.16 30.57
CA GLY A 92 -7.65 15.04 31.31
C GLY A 92 -9.09 14.70 30.91
N GLU A 93 -9.65 15.38 29.91
CA GLU A 93 -10.96 15.05 29.32
C GLU A 93 -10.73 14.27 28.02
N PHE A 94 -11.04 12.98 28.02
CA PHE A 94 -10.97 12.14 26.81
C PHE A 94 -12.35 12.03 26.17
N SER A 95 -12.46 12.41 24.89
CA SER A 95 -13.62 12.14 24.04
C SER A 95 -13.14 11.39 22.81
N ALA A 96 -13.80 10.29 22.46
CA ALA A 96 -13.40 9.48 21.32
C ALA A 96 -13.60 10.26 20.01
N PRO A 97 -12.59 10.31 19.12
CA PRO A 97 -12.76 10.96 17.84
C PRO A 97 -13.79 10.22 16.97
N PRO A 98 -14.55 10.94 16.12
CA PRO A 98 -15.45 10.32 15.17
C PRO A 98 -14.65 9.48 14.16
N LEU A 99 -15.12 8.27 13.87
CA LEU A 99 -14.56 7.41 12.83
C LEU A 99 -14.77 8.09 11.48
N ALA A 100 -13.69 8.57 10.87
CA ALA A 100 -13.74 9.11 9.52
C ALA A 100 -14.04 7.97 8.54
N GLU A 101 -15.07 8.14 7.72
CA GLU A 101 -15.40 7.21 6.64
C GLU A 101 -14.29 7.27 5.60
N SER A 102 -13.61 6.14 5.39
CA SER A 102 -12.60 6.03 4.34
C SER A 102 -13.31 6.01 2.99
N SER A 103 -13.34 7.14 2.31
CA SER A 103 -13.59 7.16 0.88
C SER A 103 -12.45 6.41 0.20
N ASP A 104 -12.77 5.21 -0.29
CA ASP A 104 -11.93 4.42 -1.19
C ASP A 104 -11.71 5.21 -2.48
N ASP A 105 -10.75 6.14 -2.47
CA ASP A 105 -10.25 6.77 -3.69
C ASP A 105 -9.17 5.86 -4.27
N ASP A 106 -9.60 4.99 -5.18
CA ASP A 106 -8.76 4.18 -6.05
C ASP A 106 -7.92 5.10 -6.93
N GLY A 107 -6.78 5.53 -6.40
CA GLY A 107 -5.72 6.23 -7.14
C GLY A 107 -5.02 5.32 -8.14
N VAL A 108 -5.75 4.76 -9.10
CA VAL A 108 -5.19 4.36 -10.39
C VAL A 108 -4.84 5.66 -11.11
N VAL A 109 -3.59 6.09 -10.99
CA VAL A 109 -3.03 7.14 -11.84
C VAL A 109 -2.89 6.55 -13.25
N ALA A 110 -4.01 6.51 -13.98
CA ALA A 110 -4.02 6.46 -15.42
C ALA A 110 -3.54 7.81 -15.92
N SER A 111 -2.23 7.96 -16.06
CA SER A 111 -1.67 9.01 -16.89
C SER A 111 -1.94 8.64 -18.35
N GLU A 112 -3.10 9.06 -18.86
CA GLU A 112 -3.24 9.43 -20.27
C GLU A 112 -2.23 10.54 -20.54
N ASP A 113 -1.28 10.31 -21.45
CA ASP A 113 -0.77 11.40 -22.26
C ASP A 113 -0.10 10.88 -23.54
N SER A 114 -0.77 11.22 -24.64
CA SER A 114 -0.29 11.56 -26.00
C SER A 114 0.50 10.54 -26.82
#